data_AF-A0A4D4K458-F1
#
_entry.id   AF-A0A4D4K458-F1
#
_cell.length_a   1.000
_cell.length_b   1.000
_cell.length_c   1.000
_cell.angle_alpha   90.00
_cell.angle_beta   90.00
_cell.angle_gamma   90.00
#
_symmetry.space_group_name_H-M   'P 1'
#
loop_
_entity.id
_entity.type
_entity.pdbx_description
1 polymer ?
#
loop_
_entity_poly.entity_id
_entity_poly.type
_entity_poly.pdbx_seq_one_letter_code
_entity_poly.pdbx_strand_id
1 'polypeptide(L)'
;MYVVLDNFSPHSHAEVRTWAADSDIKLVFVPAYGSWLNWIESEFAALRCCALKGMDHQTHDEQDAAIAAHIRWYNARAEPKNRPAPESPIRQWTEYPAKGA
;
A
#
# COMPACT_ATOMS: atom_id res chain seq x y z
N MET A 1 4.17 -5.02 15.90
CA MET A 1 3.78 -4.17 14.73
C MET A 1 2.90 -4.99 13.77
N TYR A 2 1.99 -4.37 13.00
CA TYR A 2 1.23 -5.06 11.94
C TYR A 2 1.66 -4.55 10.57
N VAL A 3 1.85 -5.45 9.61
CA VAL A 3 2.11 -5.12 8.20
C VAL A 3 1.01 -5.76 7.37
N VAL A 4 0.31 -4.95 6.58
CA VAL A 4 -0.71 -5.40 5.63
C VAL A 4 -0.07 -5.51 4.26
N LEU A 5 -0.31 -6.62 3.56
CA LEU A 5 0.37 -6.96 2.32
C LEU A 5 -0.51 -7.84 1.42
N ASP A 6 -0.19 -7.91 0.14
CA ASP A 6 -0.83 -8.82 -0.81
C ASP A 6 -0.41 -10.28 -0.57
N ASN A 7 -1.08 -11.19 -1.27
CA ASN A 7 -0.84 -12.63 -1.16
C ASN A 7 0.27 -13.13 -2.09
N PHE A 8 1.21 -12.27 -2.49
CA PHE A 8 2.33 -12.67 -3.34
C PHE A 8 3.16 -13.76 -2.66
N SER A 9 3.50 -14.82 -3.41
CA SER A 9 4.06 -16.05 -2.81
C SER A 9 5.33 -15.83 -1.96
N PRO A 10 6.29 -14.95 -2.32
CA PRO A 10 7.48 -14.70 -1.51
C PRO A 10 7.16 -14.19 -0.10
N HIS A 11 6.08 -13.45 0.09
CA HIS A 11 5.68 -12.97 1.42
C HIS A 11 5.31 -14.09 2.39
N SER A 12 4.96 -15.27 1.86
CA SER A 12 4.56 -16.43 2.64
C SER A 12 5.69 -17.40 2.94
N HIS A 13 6.89 -17.17 2.40
CA HIS A 13 8.05 -18.04 2.59
C HIS A 13 8.40 -18.17 4.08
N ALA A 14 8.92 -19.35 4.45
CA ALA A 14 9.28 -19.67 5.82
C ALA A 14 10.29 -18.67 6.41
N GLU A 15 11.26 -18.22 5.61
CA GLU A 15 12.26 -17.23 6.01
C GLU A 15 11.61 -15.89 6.40
N VAL A 16 10.71 -15.37 5.56
CA VAL A 16 9.98 -14.11 5.82
C VAL A 16 9.11 -14.23 7.07
N ARG A 17 8.41 -15.36 7.24
CA ARG A 17 7.57 -15.60 8.43
C ARG A 17 8.38 -15.72 9.71
N THR A 18 9.53 -16.39 9.65
CA THR A 18 10.43 -16.55 10.80
C THR A 18 10.98 -15.19 11.21
N TRP A 19 11.52 -14.44 10.25
CA TRP A 19 12.03 -13.09 10.50
C TRP A 19 10.95 -12.16 11.08
N ALA A 20 9.72 -12.22 10.54
CA ALA A 20 8.62 -11.40 11.05
C ALA A 20 8.27 -11.76 12.50
N ALA A 21 8.22 -13.06 12.84
CA ALA A 21 7.97 -13.50 14.21
C ALA A 21 9.07 -13.05 15.18
N ASP A 22 10.34 -13.21 14.79
CA ASP A 22 11.50 -12.79 15.59
C ASP A 22 11.54 -11.26 15.80
N SER A 23 10.94 -10.51 14.87
CA SER A 23 10.86 -9.05 14.91
C SER A 23 9.58 -8.50 15.58
N ASP A 24 8.73 -9.34 16.16
CA ASP A 24 7.39 -8.97 16.66
C ASP A 24 6.51 -8.25 15.60
N ILE A 25 6.60 -8.73 14.37
CA ILE A 25 5.82 -8.26 13.22
C ILE A 25 4.75 -9.31 12.87
N LYS A 26 3.50 -8.87 12.85
CA LYS A 26 2.36 -9.67 12.38
C LYS A 26 2.03 -9.31 10.93
N LEU A 27 2.19 -10.29 10.04
CA LEU A 27 1.83 -10.18 8.63
C LEU A 27 0.33 -10.45 8.44
N VAL A 28 -0.37 -9.52 7.80
CA VAL A 28 -1.82 -9.58 7.51
C VAL A 28 -2.02 -9.56 6.00
N PHE A 29 -2.45 -10.69 5.44
CA PHE A 29 -2.63 -10.85 4.00
C PHE A 29 -4.03 -10.36 3.57
N VAL A 30 -4.10 -9.51 2.54
CA VAL A 30 -5.36 -9.21 1.86
C VAL A 30 -5.84 -10.41 1.03
N PRO A 31 -7.15 -10.59 0.82
CA PRO A 31 -7.67 -11.69 0.00
C PRO A 31 -7.17 -11.63 -1.44
N ALA A 32 -7.15 -12.80 -2.09
CA ALA A 32 -6.83 -12.88 -3.51
C ALA A 32 -7.72 -11.94 -4.33
N TYR A 33 -7.11 -11.25 -5.30
CA TYR A 33 -7.77 -10.23 -6.13
C TYR A 33 -8.31 -9.00 -5.37
N GLY A 34 -7.92 -8.83 -4.10
CA GLY A 34 -8.25 -7.69 -3.25
C GLY A 34 -7.24 -6.55 -3.31
N SER A 35 -6.64 -6.25 -4.46
CA SER A 35 -5.58 -5.23 -4.57
C SER A 35 -6.03 -3.84 -4.09
N TRP A 36 -7.31 -3.51 -4.26
CA TRP A 36 -7.93 -2.27 -3.76
C TRP A 36 -7.95 -2.13 -2.23
N LEU A 37 -7.78 -3.24 -1.49
CA LEU A 37 -7.59 -3.22 -0.03
C LEU A 37 -6.14 -2.97 0.36
N ASN A 38 -5.19 -3.21 -0.54
CA ASN A 38 -3.77 -3.01 -0.28
C ASN A 38 -3.40 -1.54 -0.53
N TRP A 39 -3.27 -0.77 0.55
CA TRP A 39 -3.09 0.69 0.47
C TRP A 39 -1.90 1.12 -0.39
N ILE A 40 -0.80 0.36 -0.36
CA ILE A 40 0.42 0.70 -1.11
C ILE A 40 0.17 0.82 -2.62
N GLU A 41 -0.83 0.12 -3.16
CA GLU A 41 -1.21 0.20 -4.58
C GLU A 41 -1.68 1.61 -4.98
N SER A 42 -2.38 2.30 -4.08
CA SER A 42 -2.80 3.69 -4.32
C SER A 42 -1.60 4.65 -4.32
N GLU A 43 -0.59 4.39 -3.49
CA GLU A 43 0.64 5.17 -3.47
C GLU A 43 1.48 4.93 -4.74
N PHE A 44 1.53 3.69 -5.22
CA PHE A 44 2.21 3.37 -6.49
C PHE A 44 1.56 4.05 -7.70
N ALA A 45 0.24 4.25 -7.69
CA ALA A 45 -0.43 5.00 -8.76
C ALA A 45 0.06 6.45 -8.83
N ALA A 46 0.22 7.12 -7.69
CA ALA A 46 0.75 8.48 -7.62
C ALA A 46 2.21 8.54 -8.09
N LEU A 47 3.06 7.65 -7.59
CA LEU A 47 4.46 7.55 -7.99
C LEU A 47 4.60 7.32 -9.49
N ARG A 48 3.82 6.38 -10.05
CA ARG A 48 3.83 6.10 -11.49
C ARG A 48 3.48 7.34 -12.29
N CYS A 49 2.48 8.10 -11.87
CA CYS A 49 2.08 9.33 -12.56
C CYS A 49 3.21 10.37 -12.56
N CYS A 50 3.90 10.55 -11.43
CA CYS A 50 4.89 11.62 -11.26
C CYS A 50 6.29 11.28 -11.77
N ALA A 51 6.72 10.02 -11.67
CA ALA A 51 8.12 9.64 -11.90
C ALA A 51 8.32 8.76 -13.14
N LEU A 52 7.27 8.10 -13.64
CA LEU A 52 7.41 7.05 -14.67
C LEU A 52 6.58 7.31 -15.93
N LYS A 53 5.35 7.78 -15.79
CA LYS A 53 4.41 7.90 -16.90
C LYS A 53 4.83 9.05 -17.83
N GLY A 54 5.16 8.72 -19.07
CA GLY A 54 5.53 9.70 -20.09
C GLY A 54 6.95 10.25 -19.95
N MET A 55 7.77 9.66 -19.08
CA MET A 55 9.18 9.99 -18.92
C MET A 55 10.04 9.04 -19.76
N ASP A 56 11.10 9.58 -20.37
CA ASP A 56 12.07 8.82 -21.16
C ASP A 56 13.42 8.84 -20.45
N HIS A 57 13.54 8.04 -19.39
CA HIS A 57 14.78 7.86 -18.65
C HIS A 57 15.77 7.06 -19.50
N GLN A 58 16.94 7.62 -19.78
CA GLN A 58 17.94 6.99 -20.64
C GLN A 58 18.76 5.93 -19.88
N THR A 59 18.73 5.99 -18.54
CA THR A 59 19.44 5.05 -17.67
C THR A 59 18.59 4.64 -16.46
N HIS A 60 18.94 3.50 -15.85
CA HIS A 60 18.35 3.09 -14.58
C HIS A 60 18.64 4.07 -13.45
N ASP A 61 19.83 4.68 -13.43
CA ASP A 61 20.21 5.67 -12.42
C ASP A 61 19.31 6.92 -12.47
N GLU A 62 18.94 7.38 -13.67
CA GLU A 62 18.00 8.49 -13.84
C GLU A 62 16.60 8.13 -13.33
N GLN A 63 16.11 6.93 -13.64
CA GLN A 63 14.83 6.43 -13.16
C GLN A 63 14.81 6.32 -11.62
N ASP A 64 15.86 5.75 -11.03
CA ASP A 64 16.02 5.60 -9.59
C ASP A 64 16.08 6.96 -8.89
N ALA A 65 16.81 7.92 -9.48
CA ALA A 65 16.87 9.29 -8.97
C ALA A 65 15.50 9.97 -8.99
N ALA A 66 14.71 9.78 -10.05
CA ALA A 66 13.36 10.32 -10.17
C ALA A 66 12.40 9.70 -9.14
N ILE A 67 12.43 8.37 -8.98
CA ILE A 67 11.67 7.65 -7.95
C ILE A 67 12.03 8.17 -6.55
N ALA A 68 13.33 8.24 -6.24
CA ALA A 68 13.79 8.68 -4.93
C ALA A 68 13.43 10.15 -4.65
N ALA A 69 13.48 11.02 -5.67
CA ALA A 69 13.05 12.40 -5.55
C ALA A 69 11.55 12.50 -5.25
N HIS A 70 10.71 11.71 -5.94
CA HIS A 70 9.28 11.65 -5.66
C HIS A 70 8.99 11.17 -4.23
N ILE A 71 9.63 10.08 -3.79
CA ILE A 71 9.45 9.53 -2.44
C ILE A 71 9.85 10.56 -1.38
N ARG A 72 10.99 11.23 -1.53
CA ARG A 72 11.43 12.31 -0.61
C ARG A 72 10.43 13.46 -0.58
N TRP A 73 9.97 13.91 -1.74
CA TRP A 73 8.99 15.00 -1.86
C TRP A 73 7.67 14.65 -1.19
N TYR A 74 7.18 13.42 -1.40
CA TYR A 74 5.93 12.91 -0.84
C TYR A 74 6.03 12.78 0.69
N ASN A 75 7.08 12.12 1.18
CA ASN A 75 7.29 11.89 2.62
C ASN A 75 7.46 13.19 3.41
N ALA A 76 8.11 14.22 2.83
CA ALA A 76 8.24 15.54 3.45
C ALA A 76 6.91 16.28 3.63
N ARG A 77 5.83 15.82 2.96
CA ARG A 77 4.49 16.40 3.01
C ARG A 77 3.45 15.43 3.55
N ALA A 78 3.86 14.22 3.94
CA ALA A 78 2.96 13.20 4.41
C ALA A 78 2.45 13.55 5.81
N GLU A 79 1.13 13.55 5.96
CA GLU A 79 0.47 13.68 7.25
C GLU A 79 0.05 12.30 7.79
N PRO A 80 0.00 12.10 9.12
CA PRO A 80 -0.46 10.84 9.70
C PRO A 80 -1.88 10.49 9.24
N LYS A 81 -2.03 9.33 8.60
CA LYS A 81 -3.35 8.81 8.18
C LYS A 81 -4.05 8.12 9.36
N ASN A 82 -4.54 8.94 10.29
CA ASN A 82 -5.16 8.50 11.54
C ASN A 82 -6.65 8.16 11.42
N ARG A 83 -7.36 8.65 10.39
CA ARG A 83 -8.80 8.42 10.22
C ARG A 83 -9.22 8.41 8.74
N PRO A 84 -9.03 7.30 8.01
CA PRO A 84 -9.49 7.23 6.62
C PRO A 84 -11.02 7.27 6.57
N ALA A 85 -11.57 8.12 5.71
CA ALA A 85 -13.01 8.29 5.47
C ALA A 85 -13.83 8.40 6.78
N PRO A 86 -13.60 9.46 7.59
CA PRO A 86 -14.27 9.63 8.88
C PRO A 86 -15.79 9.72 8.75
N GLU A 87 -16.25 10.32 7.65
CA GLU A 87 -17.66 10.50 7.31
C GLU A 87 -18.24 9.34 6.48
N SER A 88 -17.52 8.22 6.32
CA SER A 88 -18.04 7.09 5.56
C SER A 88 -19.28 6.50 6.24
N PRO A 89 -20.42 6.35 5.53
CA PRO A 89 -21.62 5.71 6.07
C PRO A 89 -21.34 4.30 6.61
N ILE A 90 -20.35 3.60 6.02
CA ILE A 90 -19.94 2.24 6.42
C ILE A 90 -19.50 2.19 7.88
N ARG A 91 -18.98 3.29 8.45
CA ARG A 91 -18.59 3.36 9.87
C ARG A 91 -19.78 3.40 10.83
N GLN A 92 -20.97 3.73 10.34
CA GLN A 92 -22.21 3.75 11.12
C GLN A 92 -23.01 2.44 10.99
N TRP A 93 -22.59 1.54 10.09
CA TRP A 93 -23.28 0.28 9.88
C TRP A 93 -23.02 -0.64 11.07
N THR A 94 -24.06 -0.88 11.86
CA THR A 94 -24.10 -1.97 12.84
C THR A 94 -24.42 -3.31 12.18
N GLU A 95 -25.06 -3.26 11.01
CA GLU A 95 -25.46 -4.40 10.20
C GLU A 95 -25.31 -4.05 8.71
N TYR A 96 -25.05 -5.05 7.86
CA TYR A 96 -24.94 -4.82 6.42
C TYR A 96 -26.34 -4.59 5.84
N PRO A 97 -26.64 -3.43 5.21
CA PRO A 97 -27.96 -3.19 4.67
C PRO A 97 -28.25 -4.23 3.58
N ALA A 98 -29.38 -4.94 3.72
CA ALA A 98 -29.86 -5.82 2.67
C ALA A 98 -30.00 -5.01 1.38
N LYS A 99 -29.39 -5.47 0.28
CA LYS A 99 -29.58 -4.84 -1.02
C LYS A 99 -31.09 -4.85 -1.32
N GLY A 100 -31.68 -3.66 -1.46
CA GLY A 100 -33.03 -3.52 -1.99
C GLY A 100 -33.11 -4.22 -3.35
N ALA A 101 -34.14 -5.05 -3.51
CA ALA A 101 -34.45 -5.76 -4.74
C ALA A 101 -34.73 -4.80 -5.91
#